data_AF-A0A1I6SG58-F1
#
_entry.id   AF-A0A1I6SG58-F1
#
_cell.length_a   1.000
_cell.length_b   1.000
_cell.length_c   1.000
_cell.angle_alpha   90.00
_cell.angle_beta   90.00
_cell.angle_gamma   90.00
#
_symmetry.space_group_name_H-M   'P 1'
#
loop_
_entity.id
_entity.type
_entity.pdbx_description
1 polymer ?
#
loop_
_entity_poly.entity_id
_entity_poly.type
_entity_poly.pdbx_seq_one_letter_code
_entity_poly.pdbx_strand_id
1 'polypeptide(L)'
;MKKRLCCVLVAGLVIGSMSVFATNQDHSLTQKMLKPVLEQSCKSELNDSKIWQSAAFFMSTERQTGLQKQICACVSDHALNNISAKDLALASVSESAKNSLIKQAVLNSVKGCAQEALN
;
A
#
# COMPACT_ATOMS: atom_id res chain seq x y z
N MET A 1 -55.03 29.87 -1.34
CA MET A 1 -54.28 29.58 -2.58
C MET A 1 -53.19 28.58 -2.20
N LYS A 2 -53.38 27.25 -2.23
CA LYS A 2 -53.54 26.31 -3.35
C LYS A 2 -52.30 26.24 -4.27
N LYS A 3 -51.63 25.07 -4.21
CA LYS A 3 -50.70 24.48 -5.22
C LYS A 3 -49.42 25.31 -5.42
N ARG A 4 -48.21 24.82 -5.14
CA ARG A 4 -47.54 23.59 -5.58
C ARG A 4 -46.41 23.33 -4.58
N LEU A 5 -46.35 22.24 -3.81
CA LEU A 5 -46.03 20.87 -4.21
C LEU A 5 -44.92 20.75 -5.26
N CYS A 6 -43.87 20.03 -4.84
CA CYS A 6 -42.83 19.34 -5.62
C CYS A 6 -41.54 20.09 -5.98
N CYS A 7 -40.52 19.80 -5.16
CA CYS A 7 -39.20 19.31 -5.55
C CYS A 7 -38.22 20.26 -6.27
N VAL A 8 -36.92 19.91 -6.13
CA VAL A 8 -35.80 20.30 -7.03
C VAL A 8 -35.21 21.68 -6.63
N LEU A 9 -34.00 21.87 -6.09
CA LEU A 9 -32.76 21.09 -6.06
C LEU A 9 -31.85 21.52 -4.90
N VAL A 10 -31.16 20.52 -4.36
CA VAL A 10 -29.86 20.60 -3.70
C VAL A 10 -28.88 21.47 -4.51
N ALA A 11 -28.31 22.50 -3.90
CA ALA A 11 -26.90 22.89 -4.04
C ALA A 11 -26.64 24.22 -3.35
N GLY A 12 -25.65 24.24 -2.45
CA GLY A 12 -24.98 25.46 -2.04
C GLY A 12 -25.09 25.74 -0.55
N LEU A 13 -24.23 25.09 0.23
CA LEU A 13 -23.64 25.62 1.46
C LEU A 13 -22.64 24.59 2.01
N VAL A 14 -21.38 24.65 1.55
CA VAL A 14 -20.25 24.24 2.38
C VAL A 14 -19.25 25.38 2.35
N ILE A 15 -19.32 26.16 3.43
CA ILE A 15 -18.45 27.26 3.78
C ILE A 15 -17.04 26.71 4.03
N GLY A 16 -16.04 27.44 3.55
CA GLY A 16 -14.64 27.09 3.64
C GLY A 16 -14.16 26.86 5.07
N SER A 17 -13.45 25.76 5.24
CA SER A 17 -12.46 25.52 6.29
C SER A 17 -11.47 24.50 5.74
N MET A 18 -10.66 24.92 4.77
CA MET A 18 -9.45 24.17 4.41
C MET A 18 -8.38 24.48 5.45
N SER A 19 -8.46 23.81 6.59
CA SER A 19 -7.30 23.67 7.46
C SER A 19 -6.30 22.81 6.69
N VAL A 20 -5.37 23.45 5.99
CA VAL A 20 -4.16 22.78 5.50
C VAL A 20 -3.40 22.34 6.75
N PHE A 21 -3.64 21.10 7.17
CA PHE A 21 -2.74 20.42 8.09
C PHE A 21 -1.45 20.16 7.31
N ALA A 22 -0.53 21.13 7.35
CA ALA A 22 0.85 20.90 6.96
C ALA A 22 1.51 20.03 8.03
N THR A 23 1.24 18.72 8.01
CA THR A 23 1.96 17.75 8.82
C THR A 23 3.37 17.62 8.25
N ASN A 24 4.32 18.32 8.85
CA ASN A 24 5.76 18.25 8.55
C ASN A 24 6.46 17.10 9.28
N GLN A 25 5.73 16.08 9.67
CA GLN A 25 6.27 14.86 10.24
C GLN A 25 5.67 13.70 9.45
N ASP A 26 6.33 12.55 9.51
CA ASP A 26 5.72 11.25 9.22
C ASP A 26 6.03 10.55 7.89
N HIS A 27 7.31 10.48 7.50
CA HIS A 27 7.77 9.25 6.82
C HIS A 27 7.33 8.00 7.61
N SER A 28 7.30 8.08 8.96
CA SER A 28 6.85 7.00 9.86
C SER A 28 5.35 6.74 9.89
N LEU A 29 4.46 7.74 9.88
CA LEU A 29 2.99 7.46 9.81
C LEU A 29 2.60 7.01 8.41
N THR A 30 3.17 7.60 7.35
CA THR A 30 2.92 7.10 5.99
C THR A 30 3.36 5.65 5.86
N GLN A 31 4.55 5.28 6.37
CA GLN A 31 4.98 3.89 6.44
C GLN A 31 4.03 3.00 7.25
N LYS A 32 3.56 3.44 8.43
CA LYS A 32 2.60 2.69 9.25
C LYS A 32 1.24 2.50 8.58
N MET A 33 0.76 3.49 7.82
CA MET A 33 -0.51 3.44 7.10
C MET A 33 -0.42 2.60 5.82
N LEU A 34 0.74 2.62 5.15
CA LEU A 34 0.97 1.79 3.96
C LEU A 34 1.32 0.35 4.32
N LYS A 35 1.80 0.08 5.54
CA LYS A 35 2.18 -1.27 6.01
C LYS A 35 1.17 -2.36 5.64
N PRO A 36 -0.14 -2.27 5.98
CA PRO A 36 -1.11 -3.31 5.61
C PRO A 36 -1.27 -3.46 4.09
N VAL A 37 -1.17 -2.37 3.33
CA VAL A 37 -1.30 -2.42 1.87
C VAL A 37 -0.05 -3.03 1.23
N LEU A 38 1.14 -2.72 1.75
CA LEU A 38 2.41 -3.30 1.34
C LEU A 38 2.45 -4.80 1.64
N GLU A 39 1.97 -5.23 2.80
CA GLU A 39 1.85 -6.66 3.13
C GLU A 39 0.94 -7.39 2.14
N GLN A 40 -0.24 -6.83 1.84
CA GLN A 40 -1.17 -7.44 0.89
C GLN A 40 -0.58 -7.49 -0.54
N SER A 41 0.01 -6.39 -0.99
CA SER A 41 0.67 -6.32 -2.29
C SER A 41 1.85 -7.31 -2.35
N CYS A 42 2.65 -7.43 -1.30
CA CYS A 42 3.69 -8.45 -1.20
C CYS A 42 3.13 -9.85 -1.33
N LYS A 43 2.05 -10.19 -0.60
CA LYS A 43 1.45 -11.52 -0.71
C LYS A 43 0.98 -11.83 -2.13
N SER A 44 0.37 -10.85 -2.81
CA SER A 44 -0.06 -11.02 -4.20
C SER A 44 1.14 -11.24 -5.13
N GLU A 45 2.11 -10.33 -5.12
CA GLU A 45 3.28 -10.39 -6.02
C GLU A 45 4.16 -11.62 -5.73
N LEU A 46 4.28 -12.02 -4.45
CA LEU A 46 5.00 -13.23 -4.07
C LEU A 46 4.27 -14.49 -4.57
N ASN A 47 2.95 -14.58 -4.41
CA ASN A 47 2.19 -15.73 -4.92
C ASN A 47 2.14 -15.79 -6.45
N ASP A 48 2.21 -14.64 -7.14
CA ASP A 48 2.29 -14.58 -8.60
C ASP A 48 3.70 -14.91 -9.13
N SER A 49 4.72 -14.91 -8.27
CA SER A 49 6.08 -15.26 -8.65
C SER A 49 6.23 -16.74 -8.94
N LYS A 50 6.63 -17.08 -10.17
CA LYS A 50 6.92 -18.47 -10.57
C LYS A 50 8.00 -19.13 -9.72
N ILE A 51 8.98 -18.35 -9.24
CA ILE A 51 10.06 -18.87 -8.39
C ILE A 51 9.52 -19.24 -7.02
N TRP A 52 8.62 -18.40 -6.46
CA TRP A 52 7.97 -18.73 -5.20
C TRP A 52 7.02 -19.91 -5.36
N GLN A 53 6.23 -19.98 -6.43
CA GLN A 53 5.35 -21.12 -6.69
C GLN A 53 6.12 -22.43 -6.81
N SER A 54 7.27 -22.44 -7.51
CA SER A 54 8.09 -23.65 -7.62
C SER A 54 8.73 -24.03 -6.29
N ALA A 55 9.19 -23.07 -5.48
CA ALA A 55 9.72 -23.34 -4.15
C ALA A 55 8.62 -23.84 -3.20
N ALA A 56 7.48 -23.16 -3.16
CA ALA A 56 6.33 -23.47 -2.32
C ALA A 56 5.72 -24.84 -2.64
N PHE A 57 5.80 -25.30 -3.89
CA PHE A 57 5.33 -26.63 -4.29
C PHE A 57 6.01 -27.77 -3.51
N PHE A 58 7.26 -27.58 -3.08
CA PHE A 58 8.01 -28.56 -2.28
C PHE A 58 7.90 -28.32 -0.76
N MET A 59 7.14 -27.31 -0.32
CA MET A 59 6.99 -26.93 1.08
C MET A 59 5.68 -27.45 1.68
N SER A 60 5.66 -27.65 3.01
CA SER A 60 4.40 -27.82 3.72
C SER A 60 3.64 -26.49 3.78
N THR A 61 2.32 -26.54 3.95
CA THR A 61 1.48 -25.34 4.08
C THR A 61 1.90 -24.47 5.27
N GLU A 62 2.35 -25.07 6.38
CA GLU A 62 2.85 -24.30 7.52
C GLU A 62 4.15 -23.55 7.17
N ARG A 63 5.08 -24.22 6.49
CA ARG A 63 6.35 -23.62 6.06
C ARG A 63 6.12 -22.50 5.06
N GLN A 64 5.25 -22.71 4.08
CA GLN A 64 4.87 -21.70 3.09
C GLN A 64 4.27 -20.47 3.77
N THR A 65 3.32 -20.66 4.69
CA THR A 65 2.66 -19.55 5.40
C THR A 65 3.65 -18.79 6.28
N GLY A 66 4.54 -19.51 6.97
CA GLY A 66 5.59 -18.91 7.81
C GLY A 66 6.55 -18.03 7.00
N LEU A 67 7.08 -18.57 5.90
CA LEU A 67 7.98 -17.85 5.01
C LEU A 67 7.29 -16.66 4.32
N GLN A 68 6.06 -16.83 3.82
CA GLN A 68 5.30 -15.73 3.25
C GLN A 68 5.10 -14.58 4.25
N LYS A 69 4.79 -14.90 5.51
CA LYS A 69 4.66 -13.91 6.57
C LYS A 69 5.98 -13.20 6.86
N GLN A 70 7.09 -13.94 6.94
CA GLN A 70 8.41 -13.38 7.19
C GLN A 70 8.86 -12.46 6.05
N ILE A 71 8.72 -12.90 4.79
CA ILE A 71 9.08 -12.14 3.61
C ILE A 71 8.28 -10.84 3.56
N CYS A 72 6.96 -10.90 3.74
CA CYS A 72 6.13 -9.68 3.67
C CYS A 72 6.27 -8.75 4.87
N ALA A 73 6.64 -9.27 6.05
CA ALA A 73 7.05 -8.43 7.17
C ALA A 73 8.34 -7.66 6.83
N CYS A 74 9.38 -8.35 6.31
CA CYS A 74 10.60 -7.70 5.85
C CYS A 74 10.32 -6.64 4.77
N VAL A 75 9.51 -6.98 3.77
CA VAL A 75 9.13 -6.01 2.72
C VAL A 75 8.49 -4.78 3.34
N SER A 76 7.62 -4.92 4.33
CA SER A 76 6.94 -3.80 4.94
C SER A 76 7.85 -2.88 5.76
N ASP A 77 8.99 -3.39 6.23
CA ASP A 77 10.03 -2.61 6.91
C ASP A 77 11.05 -1.98 5.94
N HIS A 78 11.22 -2.54 4.75
CA HIS A 78 12.24 -2.10 3.79
C HIS A 78 11.71 -1.41 2.52
N ALA A 79 10.44 -1.62 2.15
CA ALA A 79 9.84 -1.17 0.89
C ALA A 79 9.99 0.33 0.63
N LEU A 80 9.84 1.15 1.67
CA LEU A 80 9.82 2.60 1.54
C LEU A 80 11.17 3.27 1.86
N ASN A 81 12.21 2.51 2.20
CA ASN A 81 13.51 3.08 2.62
C ASN A 81 14.26 3.80 1.49
N ASN A 82 14.01 3.42 0.24
CA ASN A 82 14.70 3.97 -0.94
C ASN A 82 13.78 4.80 -1.85
N ILE A 83 12.62 5.23 -1.35
CA ILE A 83 11.64 5.99 -2.14
C ILE A 83 11.81 7.49 -1.88
N SER A 84 11.81 8.30 -2.93
CA SER A 84 11.99 9.75 -2.79
C SER A 84 10.75 10.42 -2.20
N ALA A 85 10.95 11.51 -1.45
CA ALA A 85 9.85 12.32 -0.91
C ALA A 85 8.92 12.85 -2.02
N LYS A 86 9.47 13.11 -3.22
CA LYS A 86 8.69 13.54 -4.39
C LYS A 86 7.73 12.46 -4.87
N ASP A 87 8.18 11.21 -4.93
CA ASP A 87 7.34 10.09 -5.36
C ASP A 87 6.24 9.79 -4.33
N LEU A 88 6.57 9.89 -3.03
CA LEU A 88 5.57 9.86 -1.96
C LEU A 88 4.54 10.99 -2.09
N ALA A 89 4.99 12.22 -2.37
CA ALA A 89 4.10 13.35 -2.58
C ALA A 89 3.17 13.12 -3.79
N LEU A 90 3.71 12.59 -4.89
CA LEU A 90 2.92 12.26 -6.09
C LEU A 90 1.89 11.15 -5.82
N ALA A 91 2.24 10.17 -4.99
CA ALA A 91 1.33 9.14 -4.51
C ALA A 91 0.21 9.70 -3.62
N SER A 92 0.45 10.80 -2.88
CA SER A 92 -0.58 11.41 -2.04
C SER A 92 -1.70 12.10 -2.84
N VAL A 93 -1.40 12.52 -4.08
CA VAL A 93 -2.34 13.26 -4.93
C VAL A 93 -2.95 12.41 -6.05
N SER A 94 -2.44 11.21 -6.31
CA SER A 94 -3.00 10.32 -7.32
C SER A 94 -2.96 8.86 -6.90
N GLU A 95 -4.14 8.22 -6.98
CA GLU A 95 -4.30 6.82 -6.58
C GLU A 95 -3.52 5.87 -7.52
N SER A 96 -3.39 6.24 -8.79
CA SER A 96 -2.57 5.50 -9.75
C SER A 96 -1.08 5.54 -9.40
N ALA A 97 -0.53 6.71 -9.03
CA ALA A 97 0.88 6.79 -8.62
C ALA A 97 1.10 6.08 -7.28
N LYS A 98 0.15 6.16 -6.35
CA LYS A 98 0.19 5.40 -5.08
C LYS A 98 0.29 3.91 -5.32
N ASN A 99 -0.57 3.35 -6.16
CA ASN A 99 -0.56 1.92 -6.47
C ASN A 99 0.72 1.49 -7.18
N SER A 100 1.21 2.30 -8.14
CA SER A 100 2.48 2.03 -8.82
C SER A 100 3.67 2.05 -7.84
N LEU A 101 3.69 3.02 -6.93
CA LEU A 101 4.75 3.17 -5.93
C LEU A 101 4.77 2.01 -4.95
N ILE A 102 3.61 1.62 -4.43
CA ILE A 102 3.47 0.45 -3.55
C ILE A 102 3.98 -0.81 -4.25
N LYS A 103 3.57 -1.03 -5.51
CA LYS A 103 4.01 -2.19 -6.29
C LYS A 103 5.52 -2.20 -6.51
N GLN A 104 6.11 -1.06 -6.91
CA GLN A 104 7.56 -0.97 -7.09
C GLN A 104 8.33 -1.18 -5.78
N ALA A 105 7.87 -0.57 -4.69
CA ALA A 105 8.47 -0.68 -3.37
C ALA A 105 8.50 -2.13 -2.88
N VAL A 106 7.40 -2.87 -3.09
CA VAL A 106 7.29 -4.30 -2.82
C VAL A 106 8.25 -5.11 -3.69
N LEU A 107 8.19 -4.94 -5.01
CA LEU A 107 9.01 -5.73 -5.94
C LEU A 107 10.51 -5.53 -5.73
N ASN A 108 10.94 -4.31 -5.43
CA ASN A 108 12.34 -3.99 -5.14
C ASN A 108 12.85 -4.67 -3.85
N SER A 109 11.95 -4.94 -2.90
CA SER A 109 12.31 -5.50 -1.59
C SER A 109 12.10 -7.01 -1.50
N VAL A 110 11.11 -7.55 -2.23
CA VAL A 110 10.73 -8.98 -2.20
C VAL A 110 11.93 -9.89 -2.46
N LYS A 111 12.79 -9.56 -3.42
CA LYS A 111 13.95 -10.41 -3.75
C LYS A 111 14.93 -10.52 -2.58
N GLY A 112 15.30 -9.39 -1.98
CA GLY A 112 16.23 -9.37 -0.84
C GLY A 112 15.62 -10.05 0.39
N CYS A 113 14.35 -9.74 0.69
CA CYS A 113 13.63 -10.35 1.81
C CYS A 113 13.38 -11.85 1.63
N ALA A 114 13.12 -12.32 0.40
CA ALA A 114 13.00 -13.74 0.09
C ALA A 114 14.33 -14.46 0.29
N GLN A 115 15.44 -13.85 -0.13
CA GLN A 115 16.76 -14.41 0.11
C GLN A 115 17.05 -14.50 1.62
N GLU A 116 16.76 -13.46 2.39
CA GLU A 116 16.96 -13.45 3.85
C GLU A 116 16.12 -14.51 4.57
N ALA A 117 14.86 -14.71 4.17
CA ALA A 117 13.97 -15.70 4.79
C ALA A 117 14.35 -17.15 4.43
N LEU A 118 15.04 -17.37 3.31
CA LEU A 118 15.42 -18.70 2.82
C LEU A 118 16.88 -19.09 3.15
N ASN A 119 17.65 -18.18 3.72
CA ASN A 119 19.06 -18.36 4.10
C ASN A 119 19.18 -18.84 5.55
#